data_AF-A0A4Q1T0B7-F1
#
_entry.id   AF-A0A4Q1T0B7-F1
#
_cell.length_a   1.000
_cell.length_b   1.000
_cell.length_c   1.000
_cell.angle_alpha   90.00
_cell.angle_beta   90.00
_cell.angle_gamma   90.00
#
_symmetry.space_group_name_H-M   'P 1'
#
loop_
_entity.id
_entity.type
_entity.pdbx_description
1 polymer ?
#
loop_
_entity_poly.entity_id
_entity_poly.type
_entity_poly.pdbx_seq_one_letter_code
_entity_poly.pdbx_strand_id
1 'polypeptide(L)'
;MLVFREIEELVREVKSRLASLGVESDSKLDGQRFLLLQQVVTYVNSMVWLSHGKTREKVKSFLRSRYNYQEVAERYGVSVSQMHKCISYAGSQLRRRIGGTLLLIKSGALASAEREFALATGAGDPSALFVKGMHDWFDTVKDAGVDISTCDRELSFLSCFTNRNIDRVIDSLDPRKVSHLLYILLKGDITYVSERGILSRCIVDGELDALEAIALLKEDFIYARSSIS
;
A
#
# COMPACT_ATOMS: atom_id res chain seq x y z
N MET A 1 -25.04 14.92 3.74
CA MET A 1 -24.05 15.19 4.81
C MET A 1 -22.75 15.66 4.18
N LEU A 2 -22.12 16.73 4.68
CA LEU A 2 -20.85 17.23 4.17
C LEU A 2 -19.73 16.25 4.57
N VAL A 3 -18.93 15.80 3.60
CA VAL A 3 -17.79 14.90 3.86
C VAL A 3 -16.80 15.47 4.88
N PHE A 4 -16.66 16.79 4.96
CA PHE A 4 -15.82 17.46 5.96
C PHE A 4 -16.32 17.21 7.39
N ARG A 5 -17.64 17.31 7.63
CA ARG A 5 -18.23 17.05 8.95
C ARG A 5 -18.14 15.58 9.33
N GLU A 6 -18.30 14.70 8.36
CA GLU A 6 -18.15 13.26 8.56
C GLU A 6 -16.75 12.89 9.08
N ILE A 7 -15.71 13.53 8.55
CA ILE A 7 -14.34 13.32 9.01
C ILE A 7 -14.16 13.86 10.42
N GLU A 8 -14.66 15.06 10.73
CA GLU A 8 -14.59 15.62 12.08
C GLU A 8 -15.32 14.77 13.11
N GLU A 9 -16.49 14.23 12.77
CA GLU A 9 -17.27 13.33 13.61
C GLU A 9 -16.51 12.04 13.89
N LEU A 10 -15.94 11.40 12.86
CA LEU A 10 -15.11 10.21 13.01
C LEU A 10 -13.90 10.45 13.91
N VAL A 11 -13.19 11.57 13.71
CA VAL A 11 -12.04 11.92 14.55
C VAL A 11 -12.47 12.11 16.00
N ARG A 12 -13.60 12.78 16.25
CA ARG A 12 -14.13 12.98 17.60
C ARG A 12 -14.51 11.66 18.27
N GLU A 13 -15.16 10.78 17.53
CA GLU A 13 -15.59 9.45 18.00
C GLU A 13 -14.38 8.58 18.39
N VAL A 14 -13.35 8.52 17.55
CA VAL A 14 -12.13 7.75 17.82
C VAL A 14 -11.35 8.34 18.99
N LYS A 15 -11.22 9.67 19.07
CA LYS A 15 -10.58 10.33 20.22
C LYS A 15 -11.30 10.04 21.54
N SER A 16 -12.63 10.06 21.52
CA SER A 16 -13.44 9.75 22.71
C SER A 16 -13.21 8.31 23.16
N ARG A 17 -13.17 7.35 22.22
CA ARG A 17 -12.88 5.94 22.51
C ARG A 17 -11.49 5.74 23.10
N LEU A 18 -10.48 6.35 22.49
CA LEU A 18 -9.10 6.31 23.00
C LEU A 18 -8.97 6.91 24.41
N ALA A 19 -9.73 7.96 24.73
CA ALA A 19 -9.73 8.55 26.06
C ALA A 19 -10.46 7.69 27.11
N SER A 20 -11.40 6.84 26.69
CA SER A 20 -12.18 5.96 27.57
C SER A 20 -11.59 4.55 27.75
N LEU A 21 -10.68 4.13 26.87
CA LEU A 21 -10.12 2.77 26.88
C LEU A 21 -8.90 2.67 27.79
N GLY A 22 -8.95 1.74 28.75
CA GLY A 22 -7.79 1.22 29.45
C GLY A 22 -6.89 0.39 28.51
N VAL A 23 -5.63 0.23 28.90
CA VAL A 23 -4.58 -0.42 28.11
C VAL A 23 -4.88 -1.92 27.96
N GLU A 24 -5.52 -2.34 26.86
CA GLU A 24 -5.23 -3.62 26.18
C GLU A 24 -6.05 -3.78 24.88
N SER A 25 -5.37 -4.21 23.81
CA SER A 25 -5.85 -4.54 22.44
C SER A 25 -6.67 -3.48 21.68
N ASP A 26 -7.84 -3.07 22.17
CA ASP A 26 -8.71 -2.08 21.50
C ASP A 26 -8.03 -0.72 21.36
N SER A 27 -7.17 -0.38 22.31
CA SER A 27 -6.31 0.81 22.26
C SER A 27 -5.35 0.81 21.04
N LYS A 28 -4.85 -0.36 20.61
CA LYS A 28 -3.96 -0.46 19.44
C LYS A 28 -4.73 -0.25 18.13
N LEU A 29 -5.90 -0.90 18.00
CA LEU A 29 -6.74 -0.76 16.80
C LEU A 29 -7.29 0.66 16.65
N ASP A 30 -7.77 1.27 17.75
CA ASP A 30 -8.19 2.68 17.72
C ASP A 30 -7.00 3.63 17.52
N GLY A 31 -5.80 3.26 17.97
CA GLY A 31 -4.57 3.98 17.67
C GLY A 31 -4.25 3.98 16.17
N GLN A 32 -4.30 2.83 15.50
CA GLN A 32 -4.12 2.71 14.05
C GLN A 32 -5.21 3.49 13.29
N ARG A 33 -6.47 3.33 13.71
CA ARG A 33 -7.60 4.09 13.15
C ARG A 33 -7.38 5.59 13.26
N PHE A 34 -6.87 6.06 14.39
CA PHE A 34 -6.57 7.47 14.62
C PHE A 34 -5.44 7.97 13.72
N LEU A 35 -4.36 7.20 13.57
CA LEU A 35 -3.25 7.54 12.68
C LEU A 35 -3.71 7.68 11.22
N LEU A 36 -4.50 6.73 10.72
CA LEU A 36 -5.06 6.81 9.37
C LEU A 36 -5.99 8.02 9.21
N LEU A 37 -6.84 8.31 10.20
CA LEU A 37 -7.67 9.52 10.18
C LEU A 37 -6.84 10.81 10.19
N GLN A 38 -5.70 10.85 10.89
CA GLN A 38 -4.77 11.98 10.83
C GLN A 38 -4.16 12.15 9.44
N GLN A 39 -3.82 11.06 8.75
CA GLN A 39 -3.37 11.11 7.35
C GLN A 39 -4.47 11.69 6.45
N VAL A 40 -5.71 11.23 6.59
CA VAL A 40 -6.87 11.75 5.86
C VAL A 40 -7.05 13.25 6.12
N VAL A 41 -7.00 13.69 7.38
CA VAL A 41 -7.12 15.10 7.76
C VAL A 41 -5.99 15.94 7.14
N THR A 42 -4.76 15.43 7.18
CA THR A 42 -3.59 16.09 6.58
C THR A 42 -3.76 16.27 5.07
N TYR A 43 -4.19 15.22 4.37
CA TYR A 43 -4.50 15.28 2.95
C TYR A 43 -5.62 16.27 2.63
N VAL A 44 -6.72 16.26 3.40
CA VAL A 44 -7.82 17.22 3.22
C VAL A 44 -7.33 18.66 3.37
N ASN A 45 -6.54 18.94 4.40
CA ASN A 45 -6.01 20.27 4.70
C ASN A 45 -4.98 20.76 3.68
N SER A 46 -4.25 19.85 3.02
CA SER A 46 -3.30 20.20 1.96
C SER A 46 -3.99 20.85 0.75
N MET A 47 -5.27 20.56 0.53
CA MET A 47 -6.06 20.99 -0.63
C MET A 47 -5.49 20.58 -2.00
N VAL A 48 -4.51 19.66 -2.05
CA VAL A 48 -3.89 19.19 -3.31
C VAL A 48 -4.92 18.50 -4.23
N TRP A 49 -6.00 18.01 -3.65
CA TRP A 49 -7.13 17.38 -4.34
C TRP A 49 -8.07 18.36 -5.06
N LEU A 50 -7.84 19.68 -4.93
CA LEU A 50 -8.57 20.73 -5.65
C LEU A 50 -7.65 21.50 -6.59
N SER A 51 -7.90 21.40 -7.90
CA SER A 51 -7.08 22.07 -8.91
C SER A 51 -7.17 23.60 -8.84
N HIS A 52 -8.37 24.17 -8.67
CA HIS A 52 -8.59 25.62 -8.77
C HIS A 52 -8.26 26.37 -7.47
N GLY A 53 -7.29 27.30 -7.52
CA GLY A 53 -6.83 28.08 -6.35
C GLY A 53 -7.93 28.88 -5.65
N LYS A 54 -8.78 29.60 -6.39
CA LYS A 54 -9.91 30.36 -5.82
C LYS A 54 -10.89 29.46 -5.05
N THR A 55 -11.13 28.25 -5.53
CA THR A 55 -11.97 27.26 -4.85
C THR A 55 -11.30 26.80 -3.55
N ARG A 56 -9.98 26.55 -3.56
CA ARG A 56 -9.23 26.17 -2.36
C ARG A 56 -9.34 27.22 -1.25
N GLU A 57 -9.20 28.49 -1.58
CA GLU A 57 -9.30 29.59 -0.59
C GLU A 57 -10.69 29.69 0.04
N LYS A 58 -11.74 29.59 -0.79
CA LYS A 58 -13.13 29.56 -0.34
C LYS A 58 -13.40 28.39 0.59
N VAL A 59 -12.95 27.19 0.22
CA VAL A 59 -13.10 25.98 1.05
C VAL A 59 -12.32 26.13 2.36
N LYS A 60 -11.07 26.59 2.34
CA LYS A 60 -10.29 26.85 3.57
C LYS A 60 -11.00 27.84 4.49
N SER A 61 -11.55 28.91 3.93
CA SER A 61 -12.28 29.93 4.71
C SER A 61 -13.55 29.38 5.33
N PHE A 62 -14.27 28.52 4.59
CA PHE A 62 -15.46 27.84 5.06
C PHE A 62 -15.20 26.83 6.18
N LEU A 63 -14.09 26.11 6.12
CA LEU A 63 -13.68 25.24 7.23
C LEU A 63 -13.29 26.06 8.46
N ARG A 64 -12.58 27.18 8.27
CA ARG A 64 -12.19 28.09 9.37
C ARG A 64 -13.39 28.79 10.03
N SER A 65 -14.42 29.13 9.26
CA SER A 65 -15.66 29.74 9.77
C SER A 65 -16.62 28.74 10.42
N ARG A 66 -16.17 27.50 10.67
CA ARG A 66 -16.99 26.40 11.21
C ARG A 66 -18.26 26.19 10.39
N TYR A 67 -18.13 26.13 9.06
CA TYR A 67 -19.21 25.87 8.11
C TYR A 67 -20.23 27.01 7.95
N ASN A 68 -19.85 28.25 8.25
CA ASN A 68 -20.72 29.42 8.04
C ASN A 68 -20.68 29.87 6.57
N TYR A 69 -21.74 29.60 5.81
CA TYR A 69 -21.88 30.00 4.40
C TYR A 69 -22.02 31.52 4.23
N GLN A 70 -22.76 32.17 5.13
CA GLN A 70 -23.07 33.60 5.06
C GLN A 70 -21.80 34.43 5.18
N GLU A 71 -21.00 34.17 6.22
CA GLU A 71 -19.73 34.86 6.49
C GLU A 71 -18.75 34.74 5.30
N VAL A 72 -18.67 33.56 4.71
CA VAL A 72 -17.74 33.32 3.58
C VAL A 72 -18.28 33.93 2.29
N ALA A 73 -19.60 33.89 2.07
CA ALA A 73 -20.21 34.54 0.92
C ALA A 73 -19.94 36.04 0.92
N GLU A 74 -20.13 36.70 2.06
CA GLU A 74 -19.81 38.12 2.28
C GLU A 74 -18.32 38.42 2.06
N ARG A 75 -17.42 37.60 2.64
CA ARG A 75 -15.96 37.76 2.49
C ARG A 75 -15.49 37.73 1.03
N TYR A 76 -16.10 36.90 0.19
CA TYR A 76 -15.70 36.73 -1.21
C TYR A 76 -16.60 37.48 -2.21
N GLY A 77 -17.56 38.29 -1.74
CA GLY A 77 -18.48 39.05 -2.59
C GLY A 77 -19.33 38.16 -3.52
N VAL A 78 -19.74 36.98 -3.05
CA VAL A 78 -20.55 36.03 -3.82
C VAL A 78 -21.88 35.77 -3.13
N SER A 79 -22.86 35.25 -3.86
CA SER A 79 -24.12 34.84 -3.23
C SER A 79 -23.94 33.57 -2.40
N VAL A 80 -24.76 33.42 -1.35
CA VAL A 80 -24.80 32.20 -0.53
C VAL A 80 -25.05 30.95 -1.39
N SER A 81 -25.91 31.06 -2.41
CA SER A 81 -26.18 29.98 -3.38
C SER A 81 -24.92 29.57 -4.16
N GLN A 82 -24.11 30.54 -4.62
CA GLN A 82 -22.83 30.25 -5.27
C GLN A 82 -21.85 29.57 -4.31
N MET A 83 -21.84 29.98 -3.03
CA MET A 83 -21.02 29.34 -2.01
C MET A 83 -21.46 27.89 -1.76
N HIS A 84 -22.75 27.61 -1.71
CA HIS A 84 -23.27 26.23 -1.65
C HIS A 84 -22.80 25.38 -2.83
N LYS A 85 -22.91 25.88 -4.07
CA LYS A 85 -22.43 25.16 -5.25
C LYS A 85 -20.92 24.87 -5.17
N CYS A 86 -20.14 25.86 -4.72
CA CYS A 86 -18.70 25.72 -4.52
C CYS A 86 -18.35 24.62 -3.50
N ILE A 87 -19.00 24.63 -2.33
CA ILE A 87 -18.75 23.62 -1.28
C ILE A 87 -19.26 22.24 -1.69
N SER A 88 -20.42 22.16 -2.35
CA SER A 88 -20.95 20.89 -2.87
C SER A 88 -20.04 20.27 -3.91
N TYR A 89 -19.49 21.07 -4.83
CA TYR A 89 -18.48 20.62 -5.79
C TYR A 89 -17.24 20.09 -5.07
N ALA A 90 -16.68 20.86 -4.14
CA ALA A 90 -15.51 20.46 -3.37
C ALA A 90 -15.77 19.17 -2.57
N GLY A 91 -16.92 19.06 -1.89
CA GLY A 91 -17.31 17.86 -1.17
C GLY A 91 -17.44 16.64 -2.09
N SER A 92 -17.98 16.81 -3.31
CA SER A 92 -18.06 15.74 -4.29
C SER A 92 -16.67 15.29 -4.76
N GLN A 93 -15.76 16.23 -5.07
CA GLN A 93 -14.39 15.91 -5.47
C GLN A 93 -13.64 15.15 -4.37
N LEU A 94 -13.75 15.62 -3.11
CA LEU A 94 -13.12 14.94 -1.99
C LEU A 94 -13.73 13.56 -1.78
N ARG A 95 -15.05 13.42 -1.86
CA ARG A 95 -15.72 12.13 -1.68
C ARG A 95 -15.34 11.10 -2.74
N ARG A 96 -15.08 11.52 -3.98
CA ARG A 96 -14.52 10.64 -5.02
C ARG A 96 -13.13 10.12 -4.68
N ARG A 97 -12.35 10.87 -3.91
CA ARG A 97 -10.97 10.52 -3.54
C ARG A 97 -10.85 9.71 -2.26
N ILE A 98 -11.71 9.92 -1.27
CA ILE A 98 -11.56 9.27 0.04
C ILE A 98 -12.84 8.59 0.53
N GLY A 99 -13.90 8.56 -0.27
CA GLY A 99 -15.19 7.99 0.12
C GLY A 99 -15.10 6.50 0.48
N GLY A 100 -14.36 5.73 -0.33
CA GLY A 100 -14.07 4.32 -0.05
C GLY A 100 -13.27 4.14 1.23
N THR A 101 -12.19 4.91 1.40
CA THR A 101 -11.38 4.93 2.63
C THR A 101 -12.22 5.18 3.87
N LEU A 102 -13.09 6.19 3.88
CA LEU A 102 -13.93 6.51 5.03
C LEU A 102 -14.91 5.38 5.37
N LEU A 103 -15.45 4.69 4.37
CA LEU A 103 -16.35 3.56 4.56
C LEU A 103 -15.61 2.37 5.18
N LEU A 104 -14.38 2.09 4.74
CA LEU A 104 -13.53 1.03 5.28
C LEU A 104 -13.05 1.34 6.71
N ILE A 105 -12.74 2.60 7.02
CA ILE A 105 -12.44 3.04 8.39
C ILE A 105 -13.62 2.77 9.32
N LYS A 106 -14.83 3.12 8.89
CA LYS A 106 -16.08 2.91 9.64
C LYS A 106 -16.38 1.44 9.89
N SER A 107 -16.15 0.58 8.91
CA SER A 107 -16.38 -0.86 9.06
C SER A 107 -15.27 -1.58 9.84
N GLY A 108 -14.18 -0.89 10.19
CA GLY A 108 -13.04 -1.49 10.90
C GLY A 108 -12.05 -2.24 10.01
N ALA A 109 -12.21 -2.19 8.68
CA ALA A 109 -11.29 -2.81 7.72
C ALA A 109 -10.03 -1.94 7.49
N LEU A 110 -9.26 -1.67 8.55
CA LEU A 110 -8.19 -0.66 8.56
C LEU A 110 -7.09 -0.92 7.52
N ALA A 111 -6.58 -2.14 7.39
CA ALA A 111 -5.56 -2.48 6.39
C ALA A 111 -6.04 -2.31 4.94
N SER A 112 -7.35 -2.48 4.69
CA SER A 112 -7.94 -2.18 3.39
C SER A 112 -8.12 -0.67 3.21
N ALA A 113 -8.47 0.05 4.27
CA ALA A 113 -8.60 1.50 4.24
C ALA A 113 -7.28 2.22 3.96
N GLU A 114 -6.17 1.76 4.56
CA GLU A 114 -4.83 2.30 4.30
C GLU A 114 -4.44 2.13 2.82
N ARG A 115 -4.64 0.93 2.26
CA ARG A 115 -4.37 0.66 0.85
C ARG A 115 -5.24 1.51 -0.08
N GLU A 116 -6.54 1.57 0.19
CA GLU A 116 -7.47 2.41 -0.57
C GLU A 116 -7.06 3.88 -0.53
N PHE A 117 -6.67 4.38 0.64
CA PHE A 117 -6.22 5.76 0.82
C PHE A 117 -4.95 6.06 0.01
N ALA A 118 -3.95 5.19 0.08
CA ALA A 118 -2.71 5.32 -0.67
C ALA A 118 -2.97 5.37 -2.18
N LEU A 119 -3.78 4.44 -2.69
CA LEU A 119 -4.16 4.37 -4.10
C LEU A 119 -4.93 5.62 -4.56
N ALA A 120 -5.92 6.05 -3.79
CA ALA A 120 -6.84 7.10 -4.22
C ALA A 120 -6.25 8.52 -4.11
N THR A 121 -5.26 8.71 -3.24
CA THR A 121 -4.57 9.99 -3.03
C THR A 121 -3.22 10.07 -3.74
N GLY A 122 -2.69 8.96 -4.26
CA GLY A 122 -1.31 8.87 -4.75
C GLY A 122 -0.28 9.02 -3.63
N ALA A 123 -0.70 8.93 -2.36
CA ALA A 123 0.19 8.91 -1.21
C ALA A 123 0.77 7.51 -1.05
N GLY A 124 1.70 7.18 -1.93
CA GLY A 124 2.35 5.88 -2.00
C GLY A 124 2.86 5.69 -3.41
N ASP A 125 4.13 5.31 -3.52
CA ASP A 125 4.66 4.85 -4.79
C ASP A 125 4.01 3.49 -5.11
N PRO A 126 3.16 3.37 -6.14
CA PRO A 126 2.56 2.09 -6.50
C PRO A 126 3.62 1.04 -6.85
N SER A 127 4.83 1.47 -7.26
CA SER A 127 5.95 0.58 -7.51
C SER A 127 6.36 -0.20 -6.25
N ALA A 128 6.15 0.36 -5.05
CA ALA A 128 6.46 -0.28 -3.77
C ALA A 128 5.55 -1.48 -3.44
N LEU A 129 4.50 -1.74 -4.23
CA LEU A 129 3.67 -2.94 -4.12
C LEU A 129 4.34 -4.18 -4.76
N PHE A 130 5.31 -3.94 -5.64
CA PHE A 130 6.01 -4.98 -6.38
C PHE A 130 7.42 -5.18 -5.85
N VAL A 131 8.01 -6.32 -6.19
CA VAL A 131 9.42 -6.60 -5.93
C VAL A 131 10.27 -5.53 -6.59
N LYS A 132 11.28 -5.05 -5.85
CA LYS A 132 12.21 -4.02 -6.31
C LYS A 132 12.83 -4.41 -7.66
N GLY A 133 12.79 -3.48 -8.62
CA GLY A 133 13.35 -3.65 -9.97
C GLY A 133 12.41 -4.30 -10.99
N MET A 134 11.22 -4.77 -10.60
CA MET A 134 10.30 -5.38 -11.57
C MET A 134 9.77 -4.37 -12.61
N HIS A 135 9.49 -3.14 -12.18
CA HIS A 135 9.00 -2.10 -13.09
C HIS A 135 10.05 -1.64 -14.10
N ASP A 136 11.34 -1.92 -13.86
CA ASP A 136 12.41 -1.58 -14.81
C ASP A 136 12.37 -2.49 -16.06
N TRP A 137 11.61 -3.58 -16.02
CA TRP A 137 11.46 -4.51 -17.14
C TRP A 137 10.40 -4.08 -18.15
N PHE A 138 9.54 -3.11 -17.79
CA PHE A 138 8.39 -2.72 -18.60
C PHE A 138 8.21 -1.20 -18.63
N ASP A 139 7.93 -0.64 -19.81
CA ASP A 139 7.58 0.76 -19.93
C ASP A 139 6.15 1.02 -19.40
N THR A 140 6.01 1.96 -18.47
CA THR A 140 4.70 2.36 -17.92
C THR A 140 3.99 3.34 -18.85
N VAL A 141 3.41 2.81 -19.93
CA VAL A 141 2.70 3.60 -20.95
C VAL A 141 1.19 3.49 -20.78
N LYS A 142 0.48 4.62 -20.89
CA LYS A 142 -0.98 4.62 -21.01
C LYS A 142 -1.37 4.24 -22.44
N ASP A 143 -1.86 3.03 -22.62
CA ASP A 143 -2.46 2.58 -23.87
C ASP A 143 -3.98 2.57 -23.77
N ALA A 144 -4.67 3.27 -24.68
CA ALA A 144 -6.12 3.33 -24.73
C ALA A 144 -6.76 2.16 -25.48
N GLY A 145 -5.97 1.36 -26.20
CA GLY A 145 -6.42 0.22 -27.00
C GLY A 145 -6.42 -1.13 -26.26
N VAL A 146 -5.84 -1.20 -25.06
CA VAL A 146 -5.75 -2.44 -24.29
C VAL A 146 -7.03 -2.63 -23.45
N ASP A 147 -7.72 -3.75 -23.69
CA ASP A 147 -8.82 -4.19 -22.84
C ASP A 147 -8.30 -5.04 -21.68
N ILE A 148 -8.39 -4.50 -20.46
CA ILE A 148 -7.98 -5.18 -19.23
C ILE A 148 -8.69 -6.52 -19.04
N SER A 149 -9.90 -6.69 -19.57
CA SER A 149 -10.66 -7.94 -19.46
C SER A 149 -9.94 -9.13 -20.13
N THR A 150 -9.03 -8.86 -21.06
CA THR A 150 -8.26 -9.86 -21.80
C THR A 150 -6.87 -10.14 -21.21
N CYS A 151 -6.46 -9.41 -20.19
CA CYS A 151 -5.09 -9.45 -19.63
C CYS A 151 -4.89 -10.51 -18.53
N ASP A 152 -5.55 -11.67 -18.62
CA ASP A 152 -5.52 -12.70 -17.55
C ASP A 152 -4.09 -13.21 -17.25
N ARG A 153 -3.31 -13.44 -18.32
CA ARG A 153 -1.92 -13.91 -18.21
C ARG A 153 -1.03 -12.85 -17.59
N GLU A 154 -1.16 -11.61 -18.02
CA GLU A 154 -0.37 -10.48 -17.55
C GLU A 154 -0.71 -10.14 -16.09
N LEU A 155 -1.99 -10.17 -15.73
CA LEU A 155 -2.45 -10.00 -14.34
C LEU A 155 -1.92 -11.13 -13.46
N SER A 156 -1.97 -12.38 -13.93
CA SER A 156 -1.40 -13.53 -13.21
C SER A 156 0.11 -13.38 -13.02
N PHE A 157 0.84 -13.01 -14.07
CA PHE A 157 2.27 -12.73 -14.02
C PHE A 157 2.58 -11.61 -13.01
N LEU A 158 1.94 -10.45 -13.11
CA LEU A 158 2.15 -9.32 -12.20
C LEU A 158 1.86 -9.72 -10.75
N SER A 159 0.85 -10.55 -10.51
CA SER A 159 0.50 -11.03 -9.17
C SER A 159 1.64 -11.83 -8.51
N CYS A 160 2.41 -12.60 -9.30
CA CYS A 160 3.55 -13.37 -8.81
C CYS A 160 4.65 -12.49 -8.22
N PHE A 161 4.83 -11.29 -8.77
CA PHE A 161 5.86 -10.32 -8.39
C PHE A 161 5.37 -9.24 -7.41
N THR A 162 4.21 -9.43 -6.81
CA THR A 162 3.77 -8.56 -5.70
C THR A 162 4.51 -8.93 -4.42
N ASN A 163 4.85 -7.94 -3.60
CA ASN A 163 5.47 -8.18 -2.28
C ASN A 163 4.59 -9.13 -1.44
N ARG A 164 3.26 -9.00 -1.53
CA ARG A 164 2.31 -9.91 -0.87
C ARG A 164 2.50 -11.38 -1.27
N ASN A 165 2.67 -11.68 -2.56
CA ASN A 165 2.83 -13.06 -3.00
C ASN A 165 4.21 -13.60 -2.58
N ILE A 166 5.25 -12.77 -2.65
CA ILE A 166 6.58 -13.12 -2.19
C ILE A 166 6.59 -13.40 -0.69
N ASP A 167 5.98 -12.55 0.13
CA ASP A 167 5.85 -12.77 1.58
C ASP A 167 5.17 -14.11 1.86
N ARG A 168 4.06 -14.41 1.17
CA ARG A 168 3.37 -15.70 1.30
C ARG A 168 4.25 -16.89 0.94
N VAL A 169 5.08 -16.77 -0.10
CA VAL A 169 6.03 -17.82 -0.47
C VAL A 169 7.12 -17.94 0.59
N ILE A 170 7.70 -16.83 1.06
CA ILE A 170 8.72 -16.79 2.11
C ILE A 170 8.21 -17.45 3.39
N ASP A 171 6.98 -17.16 3.81
CA ASP A 171 6.35 -17.73 5.01
C ASP A 171 6.20 -19.26 4.94
N SER A 172 6.19 -19.83 3.74
CA SER A 172 6.13 -21.29 3.52
C SER A 172 7.50 -21.99 3.54
N LEU A 173 8.60 -21.23 3.54
CA LEU A 173 9.96 -21.74 3.45
C LEU A 173 10.62 -21.80 4.84
N ASP A 174 11.60 -22.70 4.99
CA ASP A 174 12.46 -22.74 6.17
C ASP A 174 13.51 -21.62 6.09
N PRO A 175 13.48 -20.61 6.97
CA PRO A 175 14.38 -19.47 6.89
C PRO A 175 15.86 -19.86 7.00
N ARG A 176 16.18 -20.92 7.75
CA ARG A 176 17.57 -21.38 7.93
C ARG A 176 18.11 -21.99 6.66
N LYS A 177 17.31 -22.81 5.98
CA LYS A 177 17.70 -23.45 4.70
C LYS A 177 17.90 -22.41 3.61
N VAL A 178 16.94 -21.48 3.46
CA VAL A 178 17.06 -20.39 2.47
C VAL A 178 18.30 -19.53 2.75
N SER A 179 18.53 -19.16 4.01
CA SER A 179 19.72 -18.38 4.39
C SER A 179 21.03 -19.11 4.06
N HIS A 180 21.08 -20.43 4.26
CA HIS A 180 22.26 -21.22 3.93
C HIS A 180 22.50 -21.32 2.42
N LEU A 181 21.45 -21.54 1.64
CA LEU A 181 21.54 -21.53 0.16
C LEU A 181 22.04 -20.18 -0.36
N LEU A 182 21.51 -19.08 0.19
CA LEU A 182 21.97 -17.73 -0.13
C LEU A 182 23.43 -17.50 0.29
N TYR A 183 23.86 -18.05 1.43
CA TYR A 183 25.27 -17.99 1.84
C TYR A 183 26.17 -18.66 0.80
N ILE A 184 25.84 -19.88 0.39
CA ILE A 184 26.61 -20.62 -0.62
C ILE A 184 26.71 -19.84 -1.93
N LEU A 185 25.60 -19.29 -2.40
CA LEU A 185 25.53 -18.55 -3.67
C LEU A 185 26.27 -17.20 -3.62
N LEU A 186 26.11 -16.44 -2.53
CA LEU A 186 26.53 -15.04 -2.48
C LEU A 186 27.87 -14.81 -1.78
N LYS A 187 28.32 -15.73 -0.93
CA LYS A 187 29.61 -15.62 -0.24
C LYS A 187 30.65 -16.47 -0.94
N GLY A 188 31.82 -15.89 -1.21
CA GLY A 188 32.94 -16.54 -1.90
C GLY A 188 33.73 -17.53 -1.03
N ASP A 189 33.06 -18.29 -0.17
CA ASP A 189 33.69 -19.32 0.67
C ASP A 189 34.17 -20.48 -0.22
N ILE A 190 35.45 -20.83 -0.12
CA ILE A 190 36.06 -21.87 -0.96
C ILE A 190 35.54 -23.27 -0.61
N THR A 191 35.02 -23.45 0.60
CA THR A 191 34.48 -24.74 1.09
C THR A 191 33.26 -25.19 0.29
N TYR A 192 32.52 -24.25 -0.31
CA TYR A 192 31.27 -24.51 -1.02
C TYR A 192 31.37 -24.31 -2.54
N VAL A 193 32.56 -24.44 -3.13
CA VAL A 193 32.75 -24.18 -4.57
C VAL A 193 31.93 -25.15 -5.42
N SER A 194 31.89 -26.42 -5.06
CA SER A 194 31.15 -27.44 -5.81
C SER A 194 29.64 -27.22 -5.69
N GLU A 195 29.15 -27.01 -4.47
CA GLU A 195 27.74 -26.75 -4.20
C GLU A 195 27.27 -25.44 -4.87
N ARG A 196 28.11 -24.40 -4.86
CA ARG A 196 27.81 -23.16 -5.58
C ARG A 196 27.68 -23.39 -7.09
N GLY A 197 28.54 -24.23 -7.66
CA GLY A 197 28.45 -24.61 -9.08
C GLY A 197 27.12 -25.28 -9.41
N ILE A 198 26.70 -26.25 -8.60
CA ILE A 198 25.42 -26.96 -8.79
C ILE A 198 24.23 -26.01 -8.61
N LEU A 199 24.24 -25.20 -7.55
CA LEU A 199 23.16 -24.24 -7.28
C LEU A 199 23.05 -23.16 -8.35
N SER A 200 24.16 -22.71 -8.95
CA SER A 200 24.13 -21.72 -10.03
C SER A 200 23.46 -22.28 -11.28
N ARG A 201 23.79 -23.52 -11.66
CA ARG A 201 23.16 -24.21 -12.80
C ARG A 201 21.66 -24.41 -12.61
N CYS A 202 21.21 -24.62 -11.37
CA CYS A 202 19.80 -24.77 -11.03
C CYS A 202 19.05 -23.43 -10.97
N ILE A 203 19.60 -22.43 -10.28
CA ILE A 203 18.86 -21.21 -9.90
C ILE A 203 19.09 -20.05 -10.87
N VAL A 204 20.29 -19.93 -11.42
CA VAL A 204 20.68 -18.80 -12.29
C VAL A 204 20.53 -19.18 -13.75
N ASP A 205 21.10 -20.31 -14.15
CA ASP A 205 21.16 -20.71 -15.56
C ASP A 205 19.91 -21.50 -15.99
N GLY A 206 19.22 -22.13 -15.04
CA GLY A 206 18.03 -22.95 -15.29
C GLY A 206 18.32 -24.24 -16.07
N GLU A 207 19.58 -24.70 -16.08
CA GLU A 207 20.00 -25.94 -16.73
C GLU A 207 19.56 -27.20 -15.98
N LEU A 208 19.35 -27.07 -14.67
CA LEU A 208 18.97 -28.18 -13.78
C LEU A 208 17.67 -27.87 -13.07
N ASP A 209 16.80 -28.86 -12.95
CA ASP A 209 15.68 -28.75 -12.03
C ASP A 209 16.13 -28.96 -10.56
N ALA A 210 15.23 -28.65 -9.62
CA ALA A 210 15.54 -28.75 -8.20
C ALA A 210 15.84 -30.18 -7.73
N LEU A 211 15.23 -31.20 -8.35
CA LEU A 211 15.42 -32.60 -7.96
C LEU A 211 16.78 -33.10 -8.44
N GLU A 212 17.17 -32.76 -9.66
CA GLU A 212 18.48 -33.06 -10.24
C GLU A 212 19.61 -32.42 -9.42
N ALA A 213 19.46 -31.15 -9.06
CA ALA A 213 20.43 -30.45 -8.22
C ALA A 213 20.59 -31.11 -6.84
N ILE A 214 19.48 -31.52 -6.21
CA ILE A 214 19.51 -32.22 -4.92
C ILE A 214 20.20 -33.58 -5.04
N ALA A 215 20.01 -34.30 -6.14
CA ALA A 215 20.67 -35.58 -6.36
C ALA A 215 22.19 -35.42 -6.44
N LEU A 216 22.67 -34.46 -7.24
CA LEU A 216 24.10 -34.17 -7.39
C LEU A 216 24.74 -33.73 -6.06
N LEU A 217 24.06 -32.89 -5.27
CA LEU A 217 24.56 -32.46 -3.96
C LEU A 217 24.67 -33.61 -2.95
N LYS A 218 23.84 -34.66 -3.07
CA LYS A 218 23.93 -35.85 -2.21
C LYS A 218 25.09 -36.76 -2.58
N GLU A 219 25.49 -36.77 -3.84
CA GLU A 219 26.64 -37.54 -4.34
C GLU A 219 27.97 -36.86 -4.03
N ASP A 220 27.96 -35.55 -3.76
CA ASP A 220 29.16 -34.80 -3.43
C ASP A 220 29.70 -35.14 -2.02
N PHE A 221 31.03 -35.27 -1.92
CA PHE A 221 31.75 -35.97 -0.84
C PHE A 221 31.51 -35.42 0.59
N ILE A 222 30.98 -34.21 0.73
CA ILE A 222 30.70 -33.56 2.01
C ILE A 222 29.44 -34.13 2.68
N TYR A 223 28.42 -34.52 1.92
CA TYR A 223 27.16 -35.04 2.46
C TYR A 223 27.14 -36.58 2.61
N ALA A 224 28.04 -37.29 1.92
CA ALA A 224 28.20 -38.74 2.05
C ALA A 224 28.73 -39.18 3.44
N ARG A 225 29.34 -38.28 4.23
CA ARG A 225 29.83 -38.59 5.59
C ARG A 225 28.82 -38.31 6.71
N SER A 226 27.82 -37.46 6.46
CA SER A 226 26.82 -37.04 7.48
C SER A 226 25.69 -38.03 7.67
N SER A 227 25.57 -39.03 6.79
CA SER A 227 24.54 -40.08 6.80
C SER A 227 25.04 -41.42 7.38
N ILE A 228 26.26 -41.46 7.93
CA ILE A 228 26.87 -42.64 8.57
C ILE A 228 27.04 -42.43 10.10
N SER A 229 26.45 -41.39 10.70
CA SER A 229 26.45 -41.18 12.16
C SER A 229 25.05 -41.18 12.75
#